data_AF-A0A8W8K2K3-F1
#
_entry.id   AF-A0A8W8K2K3-F1
#
_cell.length_a   1.000
_cell.length_b   1.000
_cell.length_c   1.000
_cell.angle_alpha   90.00
_cell.angle_beta   90.00
_cell.angle_gamma   90.00
#
_symmetry.space_group_name_H-M   'P 1'
#
loop_
_entity.id
_entity.type
_entity.pdbx_description
1 polymer ?
#
loop_
_entity_poly.entity_id
_entity_poly.type
_entity_poly.pdbx_seq_one_letter_code
_entity_poly.pdbx_strand_id
1 'polypeptide(L)' 'DARTKLKTSEAFDQPLTSCCFNPQGNVFCYATSYDWSKGHEGFDPNKKPHIFLRSCFDELKPSMKKT' A
#
# COMPACT_ATOMS: atom_id res chain seq x y z
N ASP A 1 19.43 -5.16 12.11
CA ASP A 1 18.09 -5.06 11.51
C ASP A 1 18.16 -5.60 10.09
N ALA A 2 17.69 -6.83 9.85
CA ALA A 2 17.78 -7.47 8.54
C ALA A 2 16.48 -7.22 7.76
N ARG A 3 16.41 -6.08 7.06
CA ARG A 3 15.28 -5.75 6.19
C ARG A 3 15.27 -6.69 4.99
N THR A 4 14.28 -7.57 4.93
CA THR A 4 14.07 -8.46 3.78
C THR A 4 12.85 -8.00 3.00
N LYS A 5 13.02 -7.72 1.70
CA LYS A 5 11.92 -7.36 0.82
C LYS A 5 11.09 -8.62 0.51
N LEU A 6 9.83 -8.64 0.93
CA LEU A 6 8.91 -9.76 0.68
C LEU A 6 8.19 -9.61 -0.67
N LYS A 7 7.63 -8.43 -0.95
CA LYS A 7 6.84 -8.17 -2.17
C LYS A 7 6.95 -6.70 -2.60
N THR A 8 6.80 -6.46 -3.90
CA THR A 8 6.56 -5.12 -4.46
C THR A 8 5.11 -5.08 -4.91
N SER A 9 4.39 -4.00 -4.61
CA SER A 9 3.06 -3.76 -5.17
C SER A 9 3.15 -3.34 -6.64
N GLU A 10 2.06 -3.51 -7.36
CA GLU A 10 1.87 -2.87 -8.66
C GLU A 10 1.81 -1.35 -8.49
N ALA A 11 2.12 -0.62 -9.56
CA ALA A 11 2.01 0.83 -9.58
C ALA A 11 0.53 1.24 -9.68
N PHE A 12 0.10 2.15 -8.81
CA PHE A 12 -1.21 2.78 -8.88
C PHE A 12 -1.14 4.07 -9.71
N ASP A 13 -2.28 4.50 -10.21
CA ASP A 13 -2.45 5.75 -10.97
C ASP A 13 -2.42 7.01 -10.08
N GLN A 14 -2.58 6.82 -8.77
CA GLN A 14 -2.47 7.83 -7.72
C GLN A 14 -1.55 7.35 -6.57
N PRO A 15 -0.92 8.29 -5.83
CA PRO A 15 -0.09 7.97 -4.67
C PRO A 15 -0.83 7.22 -3.56
N LEU A 16 -0.09 6.46 -2.76
CA LEU A 16 -0.58 5.87 -1.52
C LEU A 16 -0.44 6.89 -0.39
N THR A 17 -1.56 7.34 0.18
CA THR A 17 -1.59 8.43 1.17
C THR A 17 -1.70 7.94 2.61
N SER A 18 -2.24 6.74 2.80
CA SER A 18 -2.41 6.15 4.13
C SER A 18 -2.44 4.63 4.02
N CYS A 19 -1.99 3.94 5.08
CA CYS A 19 -2.14 2.50 5.20
C CYS A 19 -2.17 2.05 6.67
N CYS A 20 -2.80 0.92 6.91
CA CYS A 20 -2.84 0.27 8.22
C CYS A 20 -3.15 -1.22 8.10
N PHE A 21 -2.95 -1.95 9.20
CA PHE A 21 -3.48 -3.29 9.36
C PHE A 21 -4.72 -3.28 10.24
N ASN A 22 -5.61 -4.23 10.03
CA ASN A 22 -6.63 -4.53 11.03
C ASN A 22 -6.00 -5.16 12.29
N PRO A 23 -6.71 -5.23 13.44
CA PRO A 23 -6.14 -5.73 14.69
C PRO A 23 -5.59 -7.16 14.62
N GLN A 24 -6.14 -8.00 13.74
CA GLN A 24 -5.68 -9.37 13.53
C GLN A 24 -4.47 -9.48 12.58
N GLY A 25 -4.10 -8.40 11.88
CA GLY A 25 -2.98 -8.37 10.95
C GLY A 25 -3.16 -9.20 9.67
N ASN A 26 -4.38 -9.69 9.40
CA ASN A 26 -4.66 -10.49 8.21
C ASN A 26 -5.15 -9.65 7.02
N VAL A 27 -5.59 -8.41 7.26
CA VAL A 27 -5.98 -7.46 6.23
C VAL A 27 -5.09 -6.23 6.27
N PHE A 28 -4.47 -5.92 5.14
CA PHE A 28 -3.79 -4.66 4.89
C PHE A 28 -4.74 -3.70 4.15
N CYS A 29 -5.01 -2.56 4.78
CA CYS A 29 -5.83 -1.49 4.24
C CYS A 29 -4.93 -0.37 3.76
N TYR A 30 -5.20 0.19 2.57
CA TYR A 30 -4.46 1.34 2.06
C TYR A 30 -5.34 2.24 1.20
N ALA A 31 -5.06 3.54 1.24
CA ALA A 31 -5.77 4.55 0.48
C ALA A 31 -4.90 5.06 -0.67
N THR A 32 -5.49 5.18 -1.86
CA THR A 32 -4.91 5.94 -2.97
C THR A 32 -5.64 7.25 -3.10
N SER A 33 -4.89 8.35 -3.08
CA SER A 33 -5.42 9.69 -3.33
C SER A 33 -4.28 10.64 -3.67
N TYR A 34 -4.62 11.81 -4.17
CA TYR A 34 -3.61 12.84 -4.39
C TYR A 34 -3.05 13.33 -3.05
N ASP A 35 -1.72 13.34 -2.92
CA ASP A 35 -0.98 13.63 -1.70
C ASP A 35 -0.38 15.05 -1.68
N TRP A 36 -0.73 15.89 -2.67
CA TRP A 36 -0.20 17.23 -2.86
C TRP A 36 1.29 17.32 -3.20
N SER A 37 1.95 16.21 -3.55
CA SER A 37 3.38 16.16 -3.90
C SER A 37 3.79 17.06 -5.08
N LYS A 38 2.83 17.51 -5.89
CA LYS A 38 3.04 18.44 -7.03
C LYS A 38 2.23 19.74 -6.89
N GLY A 39 1.78 20.08 -5.68
CA GLY A 39 0.95 21.25 -5.42
C GLY A 39 -0.43 21.22 -6.10
N HIS A 40 -1.12 22.34 -6.10
CA HIS A 40 -2.49 22.41 -6.66
C HIS A 40 -2.54 22.10 -8.17
N GLU A 41 -1.47 22.38 -8.91
CA GLU A 41 -1.37 22.13 -10.37
C GLU A 41 -1.43 20.64 -10.71
N GLY A 42 -0.99 19.77 -9.80
CA GLY A 42 -1.05 18.31 -9.99
C GLY A 42 -2.37 17.67 -9.59
N PHE A 43 -3.31 18.42 -9.02
CA PHE A 43 -4.60 17.89 -8.59
C PHE A 43 -5.57 17.79 -9.77
N ASP A 44 -6.11 16.57 -9.99
CA ASP A 44 -7.17 16.31 -10.95
C ASP A 44 -8.48 15.99 -10.20
N PRO A 45 -9.48 16.90 -10.21
CA PRO A 45 -10.76 16.68 -9.54
C PRO A 45 -11.57 15.49 -10.06
N ASN A 46 -11.26 14.97 -11.27
CA ASN A 46 -11.97 13.84 -11.86
C ASN A 46 -11.46 12.50 -11.34
N LYS A 47 -10.24 12.46 -10.76
CA LYS A 47 -9.68 11.25 -10.17
C LYS A 47 -10.22 11.05 -8.75
N LYS A 48 -11.00 9.99 -8.58
CA LYS A 48 -11.59 9.65 -7.28
C LYS A 48 -10.58 8.95 -6.38
N PRO A 49 -10.55 9.28 -5.08
CA PRO A 49 -9.77 8.52 -4.11
C PRO A 49 -10.37 7.12 -3.92
N HIS A 50 -9.52 6.15 -3.61
CA HIS A 50 -9.94 4.76 -3.35
C HIS A 50 -9.37 4.25 -2.04
N ILE A 51 -10.09 3.31 -1.41
CA ILE A 51 -9.62 2.55 -0.27
C ILE A 51 -9.64 1.08 -0.67
N PHE A 52 -8.52 0.41 -0.55
CA PHE A 52 -8.35 -1.00 -0.88
C PHE A 52 -8.13 -1.82 0.39
N LEU A 53 -8.74 -3.01 0.40
CA LEU A 53 -8.55 -4.02 1.44
C LEU A 53 -7.91 -5.23 0.79
N ARG A 54 -6.80 -5.69 1.36
CA ARG A 54 -6.06 -6.83 0.84
C ARG A 54 -5.84 -7.85 1.94
N SER A 55 -6.30 -9.08 1.73
CA SER A 55 -5.86 -10.22 2.55
C SER A 55 -4.37 -10.48 2.30
N CYS A 56 -3.55 -10.44 3.35
CA CYS A 56 -2.09 -10.47 3.24
C CYS A 56 -1.40 -11.40 4.24
N PHE A 57 -2.16 -12.14 5.04
CA PHE A 57 -1.60 -12.92 6.15
C PHE A 57 -0.49 -13.90 5.71
N ASP A 58 -0.73 -14.65 4.64
CA ASP A 58 0.25 -15.63 4.14
C ASP A 58 1.44 -14.97 3.43
N GLU A 59 1.25 -13.80 2.81
CA GLU A 59 2.29 -13.11 2.06
C GLU A 59 3.31 -12.38 2.95
N LEU A 60 2.92 -12.04 4.18
CA LEU A 60 3.76 -11.32 5.14
C LEU A 60 4.56 -12.25 6.06
N LYS A 61 4.41 -13.57 5.89
CA LYS A 61 5.23 -14.55 6.61
C LYS A 61 6.70 -14.40 6.19
N PRO A 62 7.65 -14.45 7.14
CA PRO A 62 9.07 -14.44 6.81
C PRO A 62 9.40 -15.57 5.83
N SER A 63 10.08 -15.24 4.74
CA SER A 63 10.54 -16.25 3.79
C SER A 63 11.59 -17.14 4.45
N MET A 64 11.33 -18.45 4.52
CA MET A 64 12.36 -19.44 4.82
C MET A 64 13.27 -19.51 3.60
N LYS A 65 14.38 -18.77 3.60
CA LYS A 65 15.44 -18.98 2.62
C LYS A 65 15.85 -20.46 2.71
N LYS A 66 15.52 -21.26 1.70
CA LYS A 66 16.17 -22.57 1.54
C LYS A 66 17.62 -22.28 1.19
N THR A 67 18.54 -22.77 2.02
CA THR A 67 19.97 -22.81 1.77
C THR A 67 20.26 -23.44 0.42
#